data_AF-A0A7R9GUR4-F1
#
_entry.id   AF-A0A7R9GUR4-F1
#
_cell.length_a   1.000
_cell.length_b   1.000
_cell.length_c   1.000
_cell.angle_alpha   90.00
_cell.angle_beta   90.00
_cell.angle_gamma   90.00
#
_symmetry.space_group_name_H-M   'P 1'
#
loop_
_entity.id
_entity.type
_entity.pdbx_description
1 polymer ?
#
loop_
_entity_poly.entity_id
_entity_poly.type
_entity_poly.pdbx_seq_one_letter_code
_entity_poly.pdbx_strand_id
1 'polypeptide(L)'
;MRVWNQALVHVSTAYCNCNRQEIGELVYPPPADPDKIIQCVEWMDEELLNTITPKIIGNRPNTYTFTKALAEHVLIKQSGSLPVAIVRPSIVTAAWHEPIPGWVDNLNGPTGMIAGAGKGVLRTILCYRDLVADLVPVDVAINLLISVAWHTATAS
;
A
#
# COMPACT_ATOMS: atom_id res chain seq x y z
N MET A 1 32.03 3.53 19.47
CA MET A 1 31.17 4.29 18.54
C MET A 1 29.90 3.46 18.35
N ARG A 2 28.73 3.90 18.85
CA ARG A 2 27.47 3.11 18.72
C ARG A 2 26.97 3.27 17.30
N VAL A 3 27.04 2.21 16.50
CA VAL A 3 26.39 2.14 15.19
C VAL A 3 24.94 1.76 15.46
N TRP A 4 24.02 2.71 15.35
CA TRP A 4 22.60 2.39 15.31
C TRP A 4 22.30 1.95 13.88
N ASN A 5 22.06 0.66 13.69
CA ASN A 5 21.58 0.13 12.41
C ASN A 5 20.13 0.57 12.23
N GLN A 6 19.93 1.76 11.68
CA GLN A 6 18.62 2.33 11.38
C GLN A 6 18.25 2.02 9.93
N ALA A 7 17.03 1.53 9.72
CA ALA A 7 16.44 1.37 8.40
C ALA A 7 15.00 1.90 8.41
N LEU A 8 14.57 2.43 7.27
CA LEU A 8 13.19 2.83 7.04
C LEU A 8 12.55 1.86 6.06
N VAL A 9 11.50 1.16 6.51
CA VAL A 9 10.68 0.33 5.64
C VAL A 9 9.39 1.09 5.32
N HIS A 10 9.24 1.49 4.06
CA HIS A 10 8.02 2.09 3.58
C HIS A 10 7.04 1.01 3.12
N VAL A 11 5.89 0.94 3.79
CA VAL A 11 4.79 0.08 3.38
C VAL A 11 4.01 0.76 2.25
N SER A 12 4.16 0.27 1.04
CA SER A 12 3.40 0.68 -0.15
C SER A 12 2.26 -0.30 -0.39
N THR A 13 1.98 -0.66 -1.64
CA THR A 13 0.97 -1.65 -2.02
C THR A 13 1.27 -2.23 -3.39
N ALA A 14 0.94 -3.50 -3.62
CA ALA A 14 1.06 -4.15 -4.94
C ALA A 14 0.28 -3.40 -6.04
N TYR A 15 -0.75 -2.63 -5.64
CA TYR A 15 -1.61 -1.89 -6.57
C TYR A 15 -1.12 -0.45 -6.86
N CYS A 16 0.04 -0.02 -6.36
CA CYS A 16 0.55 1.33 -6.61
C CYS A 16 0.85 1.55 -8.10
N ASN A 17 1.03 0.49 -8.90
CA ASN A 17 1.20 0.55 -10.35
C ASN A 17 0.13 -0.25 -11.11
N CYS A 18 -1.09 -0.35 -10.55
CA CYS A 18 -2.22 -1.11 -11.13
C CYS A 18 -2.69 -0.63 -12.51
N ASN A 19 -2.18 0.50 -13.00
CA ASN A 19 -2.40 0.99 -14.36
C ASN A 19 -1.48 0.33 -15.40
N ARG A 20 -0.63 -0.62 -14.99
CA ARG A 20 0.28 -1.39 -15.83
C ARG A 20 -0.10 -2.87 -15.84
N GLN A 21 0.17 -3.56 -16.95
CA GLN A 21 -0.06 -5.01 -17.07
C GLN A 21 1.04 -5.83 -16.40
N GLU A 22 2.29 -5.38 -16.51
CA GLU A 22 3.44 -6.02 -15.90
C GLU A 22 4.10 -5.04 -14.92
N ILE A 23 4.37 -5.53 -13.71
CA ILE A 23 4.96 -4.77 -12.62
C ILE A 23 6.19 -5.52 -12.13
N GLY A 24 7.36 -4.88 -12.20
CA GLY A 24 8.63 -5.39 -11.72
C GLY A 24 9.07 -4.74 -10.40
N GLU A 25 10.13 -5.31 -9.81
CA GLU A 25 10.73 -4.80 -8.56
C GLU A 25 11.65 -3.60 -8.83
N LEU A 26 11.03 -2.48 -9.19
CA LEU A 26 11.69 -1.19 -9.36
C LEU A 26 10.77 -0.04 -8.96
N VAL A 27 11.34 1.13 -8.72
CA VAL A 27 10.56 2.36 -8.49
C VAL A 27 10.31 3.03 -9.82
N TYR A 28 9.04 3.07 -10.23
CA TYR A 28 8.63 3.66 -11.50
C TYR A 28 8.67 5.20 -11.44
N PRO A 29 8.79 5.88 -12.60
CA PRO A 29 8.58 7.33 -12.66
C PRO A 29 7.22 7.72 -12.05
N PRO A 30 7.18 8.81 -11.28
CA PRO A 30 5.97 9.18 -10.57
C PRO A 30 4.88 9.61 -11.57
N PRO A 31 3.59 9.36 -11.27
CA PRO A 31 2.49 9.73 -12.17
C PRO A 31 2.31 11.25 -12.33
N ALA A 32 2.84 12.03 -11.39
CA ALA A 32 2.91 13.49 -11.41
C ALA A 32 4.08 13.95 -10.54
N ASP A 33 4.48 15.21 -10.63
CA ASP A 33 5.47 15.79 -9.72
C ASP A 33 4.88 15.88 -8.29
N PRO A 34 5.41 15.15 -7.29
CA PRO A 34 4.84 15.13 -5.95
C PRO A 34 4.79 16.50 -5.29
N ASP A 35 5.80 17.34 -5.51
CA ASP A 35 5.89 18.66 -4.89
C ASP A 35 4.77 19.58 -5.41
N LYS A 36 4.44 19.47 -6.70
CA LYS A 36 3.31 20.20 -7.31
C LYS A 36 1.96 19.69 -6.81
N ILE A 37 1.81 18.38 -6.64
CA ILE A 37 0.56 17.81 -6.10
C ILE A 37 0.33 18.29 -4.67
N ILE A 38 1.36 18.30 -3.83
CA ILE A 38 1.28 18.84 -2.46
C ILE A 38 0.84 20.30 -2.50
N GLN A 39 1.50 21.14 -3.31
CA GLN A 39 1.13 22.56 -3.46
C GLN A 39 -0.31 22.74 -3.94
N CYS A 40 -0.80 21.92 -4.88
CA CYS A 40 -2.19 21.98 -5.32
C CYS A 40 -3.16 21.67 -4.17
N VAL A 41 -2.90 20.61 -3.41
CA VAL A 41 -3.77 20.19 -2.29
C VAL A 41 -3.75 21.19 -1.13
N GLU A 42 -2.61 21.85 -0.87
CA GLU A 42 -2.48 22.84 0.19
C GLU A 42 -3.18 24.17 -0.11
N TRP A 43 -3.25 24.57 -1.38
CA TRP A 43 -3.79 25.88 -1.76
C TRP A 43 -5.27 25.83 -2.19
N MET A 44 -5.71 24.77 -2.86
CA MET A 44 -7.04 24.69 -3.44
C MET A 44 -8.10 24.35 -2.38
N ASP A 45 -9.30 24.90 -2.56
CA ASP A 45 -10.46 24.47 -1.80
C ASP A 45 -10.91 23.05 -2.22
N GLU A 46 -11.72 22.43 -1.36
CA GLU A 46 -12.16 21.05 -1.51
C GLU A 46 -13.04 20.83 -2.76
N GLU A 47 -13.84 21.81 -3.16
CA GLU A 47 -14.71 21.71 -4.34
C GLU A 47 -13.87 21.66 -5.62
N LEU A 48 -12.88 22.55 -5.73
CA LEU A 48 -11.94 22.56 -6.83
C LEU A 48 -11.10 21.27 -6.88
N LEU A 49 -10.59 20.81 -5.73
CA LEU A 49 -9.83 19.56 -5.63
C LEU A 49 -10.64 18.36 -6.10
N ASN A 50 -11.89 18.23 -5.65
CA ASN A 50 -12.78 17.15 -6.06
C ASN A 50 -13.05 17.18 -7.57
N THR A 51 -13.15 18.38 -8.14
CA THR A 51 -13.35 18.56 -9.59
C THR A 51 -12.15 18.08 -10.41
N ILE A 52 -10.92 18.39 -9.98
CA ILE A 52 -9.71 18.05 -10.74
C ILE A 52 -9.16 16.65 -10.44
N THR A 53 -9.47 16.08 -9.28
CA THR A 53 -8.95 14.77 -8.82
C THR A 53 -9.07 13.66 -9.86
N PRO A 54 -10.24 13.45 -10.53
CA PRO A 54 -10.37 12.40 -11.56
C PRO A 54 -9.36 12.55 -12.70
N LYS A 55 -9.04 13.78 -13.08
CA LYS A 55 -8.05 14.05 -14.14
C LYS A 55 -6.63 13.77 -13.68
N ILE A 56 -6.33 14.05 -12.42
CA ILE A 56 -5.00 13.87 -11.81
C ILE A 56 -4.70 12.38 -11.61
N ILE A 57 -5.63 11.60 -11.05
CA ILE A 57 -5.40 10.18 -10.78
C ILE A 57 -5.46 9.31 -12.05
N GLY A 58 -6.07 9.82 -13.13
CA GLY A 58 -6.11 9.17 -14.44
C GLY A 58 -6.90 7.87 -14.43
N ASN A 59 -6.32 6.80 -14.95
CA ASN A 59 -6.95 5.48 -15.03
C ASN A 59 -6.83 4.64 -13.73
N ARG A 60 -6.45 5.28 -12.63
CA ARG A 60 -6.31 4.62 -11.33
C ARG A 60 -7.67 4.49 -10.64
N PRO A 61 -7.90 3.42 -9.87
CA PRO A 61 -9.19 3.16 -9.25
C PRO A 61 -9.52 4.15 -8.13
N ASN A 62 -8.51 4.75 -7.50
CA ASN A 62 -8.67 5.69 -6.39
C ASN A 62 -7.39 6.51 -6.13
N THR A 63 -7.52 7.52 -5.28
CA THR A 63 -6.43 8.38 -4.80
C THR A 63 -5.37 7.60 -4.01
N TYR A 64 -5.74 6.53 -3.30
CA TYR A 64 -4.81 5.70 -2.52
C TYR A 64 -3.70 5.09 -3.39
N THR A 65 -4.04 4.48 -4.53
CA THR A 65 -3.03 3.90 -5.43
C THR A 65 -2.13 4.97 -6.05
N PHE A 66 -2.69 6.16 -6.30
CA PHE A 66 -1.95 7.31 -6.82
C PHE A 66 -0.95 7.86 -5.79
N THR A 67 -1.38 8.08 -4.56
CA THR A 67 -0.53 8.64 -3.50
C THR A 67 0.57 7.66 -3.08
N LYS A 68 0.32 6.34 -3.05
CA LYS A 68 1.37 5.33 -2.84
C LYS A 68 2.46 5.39 -3.92
N ALA A 69 2.07 5.54 -5.19
CA ALA A 69 3.03 5.67 -6.29
C ALA A 69 3.89 6.95 -6.18
N LEU A 70 3.29 8.07 -5.77
CA LEU A 70 4.03 9.31 -5.50
C LEU A 70 4.98 9.15 -4.31
N ALA A 71 4.52 8.52 -3.23
CA ALA A 71 5.31 8.34 -2.01
C ALA A 71 6.59 7.52 -2.24
N GLU A 72 6.52 6.46 -3.06
CA GLU A 72 7.72 5.69 -3.44
C GLU A 72 8.78 6.57 -4.12
N HIS A 73 8.36 7.51 -4.97
CA HIS A 73 9.28 8.42 -5.62
C HIS A 73 9.86 9.46 -4.67
N VAL A 74 9.02 10.06 -3.81
CA VAL A 74 9.47 11.02 -2.78
C VAL A 74 10.50 10.36 -1.87
N LEU A 75 10.25 9.12 -1.47
CA LEU A 75 11.12 8.36 -0.60
C LEU A 75 12.51 8.18 -1.20
N ILE A 76 12.62 7.75 -2.46
CA ILE A 76 13.92 7.61 -3.14
C ILE A 76 14.60 8.97 -3.35
N LYS A 77 13.83 10.02 -3.67
CA LYS A 77 14.35 11.38 -3.83
C LYS A 77 14.95 11.93 -2.53
N GLN A 78 14.39 11.56 -1.38
CA GLN A 78 14.72 12.15 -0.07
C GLN A 78 15.51 11.22 0.87
N SER A 79 15.74 9.95 0.51
CA SER A 79 16.37 8.96 1.40
C SER A 79 17.80 9.32 1.80
N GLY A 80 18.53 10.05 0.95
CA GLY A 80 19.94 10.39 1.21
C GLY A 80 20.77 9.14 1.49
N SER A 81 21.44 9.10 2.65
CA SER A 81 22.22 7.94 3.11
C SER A 81 21.45 7.00 4.05
N LEU A 82 20.15 7.22 4.28
CA LEU A 82 19.34 6.33 5.10
C LEU A 82 19.08 5.02 4.34
N PRO A 83 19.34 3.84 4.92
CA PRO A 83 18.91 2.58 4.33
C PRO A 83 17.38 2.51 4.25
N VAL A 84 16.86 2.34 3.04
CA VAL A 84 15.42 2.31 2.78
C VAL A 84 15.03 1.05 2.00
N ALA A 85 13.90 0.45 2.39
CA ALA A 85 13.22 -0.56 1.59
C ALA A 85 11.76 -0.19 1.37
N ILE A 86 11.22 -0.61 0.22
CA ILE A 86 9.80 -0.47 -0.11
C ILE A 86 9.21 -1.88 -0.14
N VAL A 87 8.14 -2.10 0.62
CA VAL A 87 7.41 -3.38 0.62
C VAL A 87 6.00 -3.12 0.11
N ARG A 88 5.56 -3.93 -0.86
CA ARG A 88 4.29 -3.78 -1.57
C ARG A 88 3.35 -4.97 -1.29
N PRO A 89 2.70 -5.02 -0.12
CA PRO A 89 1.75 -6.09 0.14
C PRO A 89 0.54 -6.00 -0.79
N SER A 90 -0.08 -7.14 -1.08
CA SER A 90 -1.42 -7.23 -1.68
C SER A 90 -2.50 -6.87 -0.64
N ILE A 91 -3.76 -7.28 -0.84
CA ILE A 91 -4.81 -6.94 0.12
C ILE A 91 -4.60 -7.74 1.41
N VAL A 92 -4.26 -7.03 2.48
CA VAL A 92 -4.05 -7.62 3.81
C VAL A 92 -5.40 -8.06 4.41
N THR A 93 -5.43 -9.26 4.96
CA THR A 93 -6.60 -9.88 5.57
C THR A 93 -6.28 -10.43 6.96
N ALA A 94 -7.22 -11.16 7.57
CA ALA A 94 -7.09 -11.73 8.89
C ALA A 94 -5.83 -12.58 9.07
N ALA A 95 -5.33 -12.63 10.31
CA ALA A 95 -4.19 -13.45 10.69
C ALA A 95 -4.42 -14.92 10.36
N TRP A 96 -3.40 -15.56 9.80
CA TRP A 96 -3.42 -16.99 9.57
C TRP A 96 -3.07 -17.76 10.85
N HIS A 97 -2.03 -17.35 11.57
CA HIS A 97 -1.58 -17.96 12.82
C HIS A 97 -1.50 -16.98 14.01
N GLU A 98 -0.82 -15.84 13.86
CA GLU A 98 -0.49 -14.95 14.99
C GLU A 98 -1.19 -13.57 14.89
N PRO A 99 -1.61 -12.94 16.00
CA PRO A 99 -1.51 -13.41 17.39
C PRO A 99 -2.50 -14.52 17.73
N ILE A 100 -3.61 -14.62 17.00
CA ILE A 100 -4.55 -15.74 16.99
C ILE A 100 -5.13 -15.89 15.58
N PRO A 101 -5.46 -17.11 15.11
CA PRO A 101 -6.08 -17.30 13.80
C PRO A 101 -7.39 -16.52 13.65
N GLY A 102 -7.56 -15.83 12.53
CA GLY A 102 -8.72 -14.99 12.24
C GLY A 102 -8.71 -13.61 12.92
N TRP A 103 -7.63 -13.25 13.62
CA TRP A 103 -7.50 -11.92 14.21
C TRP A 103 -7.46 -10.82 13.14
N VAL A 104 -8.16 -9.72 13.41
CA VAL A 104 -8.24 -8.53 12.55
C VAL A 104 -8.24 -7.29 13.43
N ASP A 105 -7.61 -6.22 12.96
CA ASP A 105 -7.60 -4.91 13.63
C ASP A 105 -8.82 -4.06 13.26
N ASN A 106 -9.43 -4.33 12.10
CA ASN A 106 -10.61 -3.64 11.59
C ASN A 106 -11.46 -4.55 10.68
N LEU A 107 -12.63 -4.06 10.28
CA LEU A 107 -13.56 -4.76 9.37
C LEU A 107 -13.65 -4.09 8.00
N ASN A 108 -12.60 -3.37 7.58
CA ASN A 108 -12.62 -2.67 6.31
C ASN A 108 -12.41 -3.64 5.14
N GLY A 109 -13.10 -3.39 4.02
CA GLY A 109 -12.90 -4.11 2.77
C GLY A 109 -13.11 -5.63 2.89
N PRO A 110 -12.18 -6.45 2.35
CA PRO A 110 -12.33 -7.91 2.34
C PRO A 110 -12.46 -8.54 3.72
N THR A 111 -11.82 -7.97 4.73
CA THR A 111 -11.90 -8.47 6.11
C THR A 111 -13.33 -8.43 6.65
N GLY A 112 -14.05 -7.33 6.42
CA GLY A 112 -15.46 -7.20 6.79
C GLY A 112 -16.36 -8.15 6.01
N MET A 113 -16.06 -8.37 4.73
CA MET A 113 -16.79 -9.34 3.89
C MET A 113 -16.64 -10.77 4.42
N ILE A 114 -15.41 -11.20 4.73
CA ILE A 114 -15.12 -12.52 5.29
C ILE A 114 -15.80 -12.69 6.65
N ALA A 115 -15.70 -11.69 7.53
CA ALA A 115 -16.33 -11.74 8.85
C ALA A 115 -17.87 -11.79 8.76
N GLY A 116 -18.47 -10.99 7.86
CA GLY A 116 -19.91 -10.98 7.62
C GLY A 116 -20.43 -12.31 7.06
N ALA A 117 -19.67 -12.92 6.14
CA ALA A 117 -19.99 -14.23 5.59
C ALA A 117 -19.85 -15.34 6.65
N GLY A 118 -18.76 -15.34 7.43
CA GLY A 118 -18.53 -16.29 8.52
C GLY A 118 -19.59 -16.22 9.63
N LYS A 119 -20.18 -15.04 9.86
CA LYS A 119 -21.31 -14.84 10.79
C LYS A 119 -22.68 -15.13 10.18
N GLY A 120 -22.77 -15.42 8.88
CA GLY A 120 -24.04 -15.65 8.16
C GLY A 120 -24.88 -14.38 7.92
N VAL A 121 -24.33 -13.20 8.19
CA VAL A 121 -24.99 -11.90 7.94
C VAL A 121 -24.92 -11.58 6.45
N LEU A 122 -23.74 -11.75 5.85
CA LEU A 122 -23.53 -11.57 4.41
C LEU A 122 -23.77 -12.92 3.71
N ARG A 123 -24.85 -12.99 2.92
CA ARG A 123 -25.26 -14.24 2.25
C ARG A 123 -24.87 -14.32 0.79
N THR A 124 -24.66 -13.17 0.14
CA THR A 124 -24.31 -13.07 -1.28
C THR A 124 -23.31 -11.94 -1.51
N ILE A 125 -22.39 -12.15 -2.44
CA ILE A 125 -21.42 -11.15 -2.90
C ILE A 125 -21.40 -11.20 -4.42
N LEU A 126 -21.37 -10.04 -5.07
CA LEU A 126 -21.17 -9.93 -6.51
C LEU A 126 -19.68 -10.15 -6.80
N CYS A 127 -19.36 -11.28 -7.45
CA CYS A 127 -18.00 -11.62 -7.87
C CYS A 127 -17.99 -11.96 -9.37
N TYR A 128 -16.90 -11.60 -10.03
CA TYR A 128 -16.64 -12.02 -11.41
C TYR A 128 -15.67 -13.21 -11.38
N ARG A 129 -16.03 -14.33 -12.01
CA ARG A 129 -15.26 -15.58 -11.95
C ARG A 129 -13.84 -15.45 -12.53
N ASP A 130 -13.65 -14.51 -13.44
CA ASP A 130 -12.38 -14.33 -14.15
C ASP A 130 -11.42 -13.37 -13.42
N LEU A 131 -11.82 -12.84 -12.26
CA LEU A 131 -10.99 -11.96 -11.44
C LEU A 131 -10.32 -12.73 -10.30
N VAL A 132 -9.02 -12.51 -10.13
CA VAL A 132 -8.23 -13.05 -9.02
C VAL A 132 -8.17 -12.02 -7.89
N ALA A 133 -8.46 -12.47 -6.66
CA ALA A 133 -8.30 -11.66 -5.46
C ALA A 133 -6.99 -12.05 -4.76
N ASP A 134 -5.97 -11.21 -4.88
CA ASP A 134 -4.69 -11.41 -4.20
C ASP A 134 -4.79 -10.95 -2.73
N LEU A 135 -4.92 -11.93 -1.84
CA LEU A 135 -5.02 -11.72 -0.40
C LEU A 135 -3.75 -12.21 0.29
N VAL A 136 -3.28 -11.46 1.28
CA VAL A 136 -2.16 -11.86 2.16
C VAL A 136 -2.59 -11.80 3.63
N PRO A 137 -2.30 -12.80 4.45
CA PRO A 137 -2.54 -12.73 5.89
C PRO A 137 -1.68 -11.63 6.55
N VAL A 138 -2.24 -10.92 7.54
CA VAL A 138 -1.54 -9.81 8.22
C VAL A 138 -0.24 -10.26 8.90
N ASP A 139 -0.22 -11.43 9.52
CA ASP A 139 0.96 -11.97 10.18
C ASP A 139 2.09 -12.27 9.19
N VAL A 140 1.77 -12.79 8.00
CA VAL A 140 2.76 -12.98 6.93
C VAL A 140 3.33 -11.64 6.46
N ALA A 141 2.47 -10.64 6.23
CA ALA A 141 2.90 -9.32 5.79
C ALA A 141 3.79 -8.62 6.83
N ILE A 142 3.43 -8.71 8.12
CA ILE A 142 4.20 -8.12 9.22
C ILE A 142 5.54 -8.83 9.41
N ASN A 143 5.57 -10.17 9.36
CA ASN A 143 6.80 -10.94 9.46
C ASN A 143 7.77 -10.62 8.31
N LEU A 144 7.24 -10.42 7.09
CA LEU A 144 8.03 -9.92 5.96
C LEU A 144 8.61 -8.53 6.24
N LEU A 145 7.78 -7.58 6.72
CA LEU A 145 8.24 -6.22 7.03
C LEU A 145 9.35 -6.20 8.07
N ILE A 146 9.25 -7.00 9.13
CA ILE A 146 10.27 -7.13 10.18
C ILE A 146 11.56 -7.72 9.59
N SER A 147 11.44 -8.77 8.78
CA SER A 147 12.57 -9.42 8.14
C SER A 147 13.30 -8.47 7.16
N VAL A 148 12.54 -7.70 6.38
CA VAL A 148 13.08 -6.68 5.48
C VAL A 148 13.76 -5.57 6.27
N ALA A 149 13.16 -5.07 7.34
CA ALA A 149 13.77 -4.04 8.18
C ALA A 149 15.13 -4.49 8.73
N TRP A 150 15.21 -5.70 9.27
CA TRP A 150 16.46 -6.28 9.76
C TRP A 150 17.49 -6.43 8.65
N HIS A 151 17.09 -6.95 7.49
CA HIS A 151 17.98 -7.15 6.35
C HIS A 151 18.53 -5.80 5.84
N THR A 152 17.67 -4.82 5.59
CA THR A 152 18.06 -3.48 5.13
C THR A 152 19.00 -2.78 6.12
N ALA A 153 18.77 -2.95 7.42
CA ALA A 153 19.60 -2.35 8.46
C ALA A 153 20.98 -3.01 8.61
N THR A 154 21.16 -4.26 8.17
CA THR A 154 22.39 -5.05 8.36
C THR A 154 23.18 -5.33 7.09
N ALA A 155 22.55 -5.20 5.92
CA ALA A 155 23.19 -5.36 4.62
C ALA A 155 23.86 -4.07 4.10
N SER A 156 23.70 -2.95 4.81
CA SER A 156 24.23 -1.62 4.46
C SER A 156 25.58 -1.32 5.10
#